data_AF-A0AAJ6TRN7-F1
#
_entry.id   AF-A0AAJ6TRN7-F1
#
_cell.length_a   1.000
_cell.length_b   1.000
_cell.length_c   1.000
_cell.angle_alpha   90.00
_cell.angle_beta   90.00
_cell.angle_gamma   90.00
#
_symmetry.space_group_name_H-M   'P 1'
#
loop_
_entity.id
_entity.type
_entity.pdbx_description
1 polymer ?
#
loop_
_entity_poly.entity_id
_entity_poly.type
_entity_poly.pdbx_seq_one_letter_code
_entity_poly.pdbx_strand_id
1 'polypeptide(L)'
;MGNPLHLKSLNHISLLCKSLEESIDFYEDVLGFVPIRRPGSFNFDGAWLFGYGIGIHLLQSENPEKMQKKGKINPKDNHISFQCESMAAVEKKLKEMGIQHVRALVEEGGIQVEQLFFHDPDGFMIEICDCDNLPVIPLAGEIAQSCSYLNLERMQQQMQPMVQQERAI
;
A
#
# COMPACT_ATOMS: atom_id res chain seq x y z
N MET A 1 -27.43 0.52 2.41
CA MET A 1 -27.18 -0.69 1.59
C MET A 1 -26.07 -1.47 2.27
N GLY A 2 -26.26 -2.77 2.51
CA GLY A 2 -25.32 -3.57 3.30
C GLY A 2 -24.05 -3.99 2.54
N ASN A 3 -23.44 -5.09 2.98
CA ASN A 3 -22.29 -5.74 2.35
C ASN A 3 -22.80 -6.88 1.43
N PRO A 4 -23.14 -6.61 0.15
CA PRO A 4 -23.89 -7.54 -0.69
C PRO A 4 -23.11 -8.79 -1.07
N LEU A 5 -21.78 -8.69 -1.07
CA LEU A 5 -20.87 -9.78 -1.45
C LEU A 5 -20.14 -10.36 -0.23
N HIS A 6 -20.51 -9.94 0.99
CA HIS A 6 -19.86 -10.38 2.22
C HIS A 6 -18.33 -10.19 2.22
N LEU A 7 -17.85 -9.12 1.59
CA LEU A 7 -16.43 -8.78 1.50
C LEU A 7 -15.92 -8.33 2.87
N LYS A 8 -14.68 -8.69 3.20
CA LYS A 8 -14.05 -8.31 4.48
C LYS A 8 -13.19 -7.06 4.35
N SER A 9 -12.32 -7.04 3.35
CA SER A 9 -11.34 -5.98 3.11
C SER A 9 -10.78 -6.08 1.70
N LEU A 10 -10.01 -5.07 1.29
CA LEU A 10 -9.06 -5.23 0.19
C LEU A 10 -8.04 -6.32 0.60
N ASN A 11 -7.77 -7.27 -0.29
CA ASN A 11 -6.84 -8.36 -0.01
C ASN A 11 -5.45 -8.09 -0.60
N HIS A 12 -5.39 -7.74 -1.88
CA HIS A 12 -4.16 -7.39 -2.58
C HIS A 12 -4.46 -6.56 -3.82
N ILE A 13 -3.41 -5.96 -4.36
CA ILE A 13 -3.37 -5.41 -5.71
C ILE A 13 -2.42 -6.26 -6.57
N SER A 14 -2.61 -6.21 -7.89
CA SER A 14 -1.73 -6.89 -8.83
C SER A 14 -1.10 -5.85 -9.75
N LEU A 15 0.23 -5.91 -9.88
CA LEU A 15 1.00 -4.97 -10.69
C LEU A 15 1.87 -5.73 -11.67
N LEU A 16 1.84 -5.30 -12.93
CA LEU A 16 2.79 -5.76 -13.93
C LEU A 16 4.07 -4.95 -13.79
N CYS A 17 5.20 -5.63 -13.82
CA CYS A 17 6.51 -5.02 -13.73
C CYS A 17 7.43 -5.47 -14.87
N LYS A 18 8.40 -4.63 -15.22
CA LYS A 18 9.46 -5.01 -16.17
C LYS A 18 10.53 -5.87 -15.53
N SER A 19 10.88 -5.57 -14.27
CA SER A 19 11.89 -6.27 -13.49
C SER A 19 11.33 -6.58 -12.10
N LEU A 20 11.34 -7.86 -11.72
CA LEU A 20 10.95 -8.26 -10.36
C LEU A 20 11.92 -7.74 -9.32
N GLU A 21 13.22 -7.77 -9.59
CA GLU A 21 14.25 -7.29 -8.66
C GLU A 21 14.04 -5.81 -8.35
N GLU A 22 13.97 -4.94 -9.37
CA GLU A 22 13.77 -3.50 -9.18
C GLU A 22 12.45 -3.18 -8.47
N SER A 23 11.40 -3.98 -8.73
CA SER A 23 10.10 -3.79 -8.10
C SER A 23 10.11 -4.25 -6.65
N ILE A 24 10.70 -5.41 -6.35
CA ILE A 24 10.84 -5.91 -4.97
C ILE A 24 11.62 -4.89 -4.15
N ASP A 25 12.80 -4.47 -4.64
CA ASP A 25 13.65 -3.48 -3.97
C ASP A 25 12.89 -2.19 -3.70
N PHE A 26 12.14 -1.68 -4.68
CA PHE A 26 11.32 -0.48 -4.48
C PHE A 26 10.23 -0.67 -3.41
N TYR A 27 9.42 -1.72 -3.52
CA TYR A 27 8.31 -1.93 -2.60
C TYR A 27 8.78 -2.27 -1.19
N GLU A 28 9.94 -2.91 -1.05
CA GLU A 28 10.60 -3.20 0.23
C GLU A 28 11.28 -1.95 0.82
N ASP A 29 12.19 -1.31 0.10
CA ASP A 29 13.04 -0.24 0.65
C ASP A 29 12.33 1.12 0.72
N VAL A 30 11.41 1.40 -0.21
CA VAL A 30 10.70 2.70 -0.26
C VAL A 30 9.39 2.64 0.51
N LEU A 31 8.62 1.56 0.34
CA LEU A 31 7.30 1.41 0.95
C LEU A 31 7.26 0.47 2.16
N GLY A 32 8.34 -0.26 2.48
CA GLY A 32 8.41 -1.08 3.68
C GLY A 32 7.62 -2.39 3.62
N PHE A 33 7.28 -2.87 2.42
CA PHE A 33 6.66 -4.19 2.27
C PHE A 33 7.67 -5.31 2.49
N VAL A 34 7.20 -6.49 2.90
CA VAL A 34 8.07 -7.65 3.10
C VAL A 34 7.75 -8.73 2.08
N PRO A 35 8.74 -9.30 1.36
CA PRO A 35 8.54 -10.46 0.51
C PRO A 35 8.03 -11.67 1.30
N ILE A 36 7.03 -12.37 0.76
CA ILE A 36 6.43 -13.56 1.37
C ILE A 36 6.51 -14.77 0.45
N ARG A 37 6.37 -15.95 1.05
CA ARG A 37 6.42 -17.22 0.31
C ARG A 37 5.35 -17.26 -0.78
N ARG A 38 5.79 -17.48 -2.01
CA ARG A 38 4.92 -17.72 -3.16
C ARG A 38 4.33 -19.14 -3.14
N PRO A 39 3.02 -19.32 -3.41
CA PRO A 39 2.46 -20.64 -3.67
C PRO A 39 3.16 -21.32 -4.85
N GLY A 40 3.57 -22.58 -4.67
CA GLY A 40 4.36 -23.30 -5.67
C GLY A 40 3.61 -23.70 -6.94
N SER A 41 2.31 -23.43 -7.04
CA SER A 41 1.45 -23.78 -8.18
C SER A 41 1.52 -22.78 -9.34
N PHE A 42 2.29 -21.70 -9.21
CA PHE A 42 2.35 -20.66 -10.22
C PHE A 42 3.58 -20.81 -11.13
N ASN A 43 3.34 -20.93 -12.44
CA ASN A 43 4.37 -21.20 -13.46
C ASN A 43 4.87 -19.95 -14.22
N PHE A 44 4.67 -18.76 -13.67
CA PHE A 44 5.17 -17.49 -14.23
C PHE A 44 6.24 -16.87 -13.34
N ASP A 45 6.95 -15.85 -13.80
CA ASP A 45 7.85 -15.07 -12.95
C ASP A 45 7.05 -14.03 -12.17
N GLY A 46 7.05 -14.13 -10.84
CA GLY A 46 6.30 -13.22 -9.98
C GLY A 46 6.71 -13.31 -8.52
N ALA A 47 6.32 -12.29 -7.75
CA ALA A 47 6.59 -12.18 -6.32
C ALA A 47 5.33 -11.77 -5.56
N TRP A 48 5.29 -12.15 -4.28
CA TRP A 48 4.28 -11.69 -3.33
C TRP A 48 4.96 -10.90 -2.23
N LEU A 49 4.44 -9.72 -1.96
CA LEU A 49 4.85 -8.89 -0.83
C LEU A 49 3.65 -8.58 0.05
N PHE A 50 3.89 -8.34 1.33
CA PHE A 50 2.84 -8.05 2.31
C PHE A 50 3.26 -6.93 3.26
N GLY A 51 2.32 -6.03 3.54
CA GLY A 51 2.53 -4.87 4.41
C GLY A 51 1.20 -4.16 4.67
N TYR A 52 1.06 -3.51 5.82
CA TYR A 52 -0.12 -2.68 6.14
C TYR A 52 -1.49 -3.41 6.00
N GLY A 53 -1.49 -4.75 6.13
CA GLY A 53 -2.70 -5.57 5.97
C GLY A 53 -3.11 -5.86 4.52
N ILE A 54 -2.32 -5.44 3.52
CA ILE A 54 -2.57 -5.68 2.09
C ILE A 54 -1.40 -6.43 1.43
N GLY A 55 -1.72 -7.22 0.40
CA GLY A 55 -0.72 -7.85 -0.46
C GLY A 55 -0.41 -7.04 -1.73
N ILE A 56 0.82 -7.17 -2.24
CA ILE A 56 1.19 -6.78 -3.60
C ILE A 56 1.61 -8.04 -4.35
N HIS A 57 0.93 -8.32 -5.46
CA HIS A 57 1.27 -9.39 -6.37
C HIS A 57 1.97 -8.81 -7.60
N LEU A 58 3.29 -8.97 -7.64
CA LEU A 58 4.13 -8.56 -8.75
C LEU A 58 4.16 -9.66 -9.81
N LEU A 59 3.88 -9.27 -11.05
CA LEU A 59 3.89 -10.13 -12.23
C LEU A 59 4.93 -9.58 -13.20
N GLN A 60 5.95 -10.35 -13.54
CA GLN A 60 6.90 -9.92 -14.57
C GLN A 60 6.25 -10.01 -15.94
N SER A 61 6.32 -8.93 -16.72
CA SER A 61 5.82 -8.90 -18.08
C SER A 61 6.70 -9.72 -19.01
N GLU A 62 6.09 -10.54 -19.86
CA GLU A 62 6.78 -11.25 -20.95
C GLU A 62 7.22 -10.31 -22.10
N ASN A 63 6.64 -9.09 -22.16
CA ASN A 63 6.92 -8.09 -23.19
C ASN A 63 7.15 -6.72 -22.53
N PRO A 64 8.24 -6.53 -21.76
CA PRO A 64 8.51 -5.31 -21.00
C PRO A 64 8.60 -4.06 -21.88
N GLU A 65 9.00 -4.21 -23.15
CA GLU A 65 9.08 -3.13 -24.14
C GLU A 65 7.72 -2.57 -24.58
N LYS A 66 6.64 -3.34 -24.40
CA LYS A 66 5.26 -2.93 -24.72
C LYS A 66 4.56 -2.28 -23.53
N MET A 67 5.15 -2.34 -22.34
CA MET A 67 4.58 -1.69 -21.16
C MET A 67 4.62 -0.18 -21.31
N GLN A 68 3.65 0.49 -20.70
CA GLN A 68 3.55 1.93 -20.72
C GLN A 68 4.83 2.55 -20.14
N LYS A 69 5.30 3.61 -20.79
CA LYS A 69 6.44 4.38 -20.29
C LYS A 69 5.99 5.26 -19.14
N LYS A 70 6.84 5.38 -18.13
CA LYS A 70 6.68 6.30 -17.01
C LYS A 70 6.47 7.72 -17.53
N GLY A 71 5.26 8.24 -17.31
CA GLY A 71 4.85 9.58 -17.74
C GLY A 71 5.21 10.65 -16.72
N LYS A 72 4.68 11.86 -16.93
CA LYS A 72 4.69 12.91 -15.90
C LYS A 72 3.77 12.49 -14.75
N ILE A 73 4.15 12.80 -13.52
CA ILE A 73 3.28 12.60 -12.35
C ILE A 73 1.99 13.42 -12.53
N ASN A 74 0.85 12.72 -12.51
CA ASN A 74 -0.48 13.29 -12.61
C ASN A 74 -1.33 12.81 -11.42
N PRO A 75 -1.61 13.69 -10.43
CA PRO A 75 -2.46 13.36 -9.28
C PRO A 75 -3.87 12.83 -9.61
N LYS A 76 -4.31 12.90 -10.86
CA LYS A 76 -5.62 12.41 -11.33
C LYS A 76 -5.58 11.00 -11.93
N ASP A 77 -4.41 10.38 -12.07
CA ASP A 77 -4.29 9.02 -12.60
C ASP A 77 -4.71 7.98 -11.55
N ASN A 78 -4.98 6.76 -12.00
CA ASN A 78 -5.27 5.63 -11.10
C ASN A 78 -4.08 5.36 -10.18
N HIS A 79 -4.33 5.25 -8.88
CA HIS A 79 -3.31 5.04 -7.86
C HIS A 79 -3.79 4.12 -6.74
N ILE A 80 -2.84 3.64 -5.95
CA ILE A 80 -3.09 3.21 -4.57
C ILE A 80 -2.64 4.31 -3.62
N SER A 81 -3.36 4.44 -2.51
CA SER A 81 -3.09 5.45 -1.49
C SER A 81 -2.73 4.80 -0.17
N PHE A 82 -1.72 5.33 0.50
CA PHE A 82 -1.34 4.94 1.85
C PHE A 82 -1.48 6.11 2.81
N GLN A 83 -2.06 5.83 3.98
CA GLN A 83 -2.07 6.75 5.10
C GLN A 83 -0.67 6.85 5.70
N CYS A 84 -0.20 8.06 5.97
CA CYS A 84 1.06 8.29 6.69
C CYS A 84 0.85 8.91 8.07
N GLU A 85 1.86 8.75 8.93
CA GLU A 85 1.92 9.42 10.24
C GLU A 85 2.50 10.84 10.12
N SER A 86 3.36 11.08 9.12
CA SER A 86 4.02 12.37 8.92
C SER A 86 4.39 12.59 7.45
N MET A 87 3.69 13.53 6.80
CA MET A 87 3.97 13.93 5.43
C MET A 87 5.39 14.48 5.27
N ALA A 88 5.87 15.24 6.26
CA ALA A 88 7.22 15.80 6.26
C ALA A 88 8.32 14.72 6.27
N ALA A 89 8.12 13.64 7.05
CA ALA A 89 9.08 12.53 7.09
C ALA A 89 9.13 11.77 5.76
N VAL A 90 7.96 11.52 5.16
CA VAL A 90 7.83 10.88 3.84
C VAL A 90 8.52 11.71 2.78
N GLU A 91 8.22 13.01 2.69
CA GLU A 91 8.80 13.88 1.67
C GLU A 91 10.33 13.97 1.82
N LYS A 92 10.84 14.04 3.05
CA LYS A 92 12.28 14.02 3.32
C LYS A 92 12.93 12.74 2.80
N LYS A 93 12.34 11.57 3.06
CA LYS A 93 12.87 10.28 2.61
C LYS A 93 12.87 10.14 1.09
N LEU A 94 11.79 10.56 0.43
CA LEU A 94 11.71 10.55 -1.04
C LEU A 94 12.79 11.46 -1.65
N LYS A 95 13.06 12.63 -1.05
CA LYS A 95 14.16 13.52 -1.47
C LYS A 95 15.53 12.86 -1.29
N GLU A 96 15.78 12.21 -0.16
CA GLU A 96 17.03 11.47 0.12
C GLU A 96 17.26 10.34 -0.89
N MET A 97 16.20 9.64 -1.30
CA MET A 97 16.23 8.58 -2.30
C MET A 97 16.26 9.09 -3.75
N GLY A 98 16.15 10.40 -3.97
CA GLY A 98 16.10 10.99 -5.32
C GLY A 98 14.80 10.70 -6.08
N ILE A 99 13.72 10.35 -5.39
CA ILE A 99 12.42 10.04 -5.99
C ILE A 99 11.66 11.34 -6.25
N GLN A 100 11.37 11.57 -7.54
CA GLN A 100 10.53 12.69 -7.97
C GLN A 100 9.10 12.52 -7.45
N HIS A 101 8.54 13.61 -6.92
CA HIS A 101 7.19 13.62 -6.37
C HIS A 101 6.50 14.98 -6.59
N VAL A 102 5.18 14.99 -6.47
CA VAL A 102 4.32 16.18 -6.54
C VAL A 102 3.45 16.24 -5.30
N ARG A 103 3.32 17.43 -4.71
CA ARG A 103 2.40 17.68 -3.59
C ARG A 103 1.06 18.21 -4.10
N ALA A 104 -0.01 17.86 -3.40
CA ALA A 104 -1.31 18.49 -3.50
C ALA A 104 -1.87 18.77 -2.10
N LEU A 105 -2.81 19.70 -2.03
CA LEU A 105 -3.51 20.07 -0.81
C LEU A 105 -5.00 20.04 -1.11
N VAL A 106 -5.77 19.35 -0.26
CA VAL A 106 -7.23 19.34 -0.28
C VAL A 106 -7.71 20.10 0.95
N GLU A 107 -8.69 20.97 0.77
CA GLU A 107 -9.33 21.70 1.86
C GLU A 107 -10.83 21.42 1.84
N GLU A 108 -11.36 20.92 2.95
CA GLU A 108 -12.79 20.67 3.13
C GLU A 108 -13.21 21.05 4.55
N GLY A 109 -14.19 21.95 4.67
CA GLY A 109 -14.72 22.35 5.98
C GLY A 109 -13.68 22.98 6.92
N GLY A 110 -12.60 23.56 6.39
CA GLY A 110 -11.49 24.12 7.18
C GLY A 110 -10.45 23.08 7.63
N ILE A 111 -10.60 21.81 7.25
CA ILE A 111 -9.61 20.76 7.42
C ILE A 111 -8.75 20.72 6.16
N GLN A 112 -7.43 20.70 6.35
CA GLN A 112 -6.47 20.54 5.28
C GLN A 112 -5.87 19.15 5.31
N VAL A 113 -5.82 18.50 4.15
CA VAL A 113 -5.20 17.20 3.93
C VAL A 113 -4.13 17.33 2.87
N GLU A 114 -2.95 16.84 3.20
CA GLU A 114 -1.80 16.83 2.32
C GLU A 114 -1.75 15.51 1.56
N GLN A 115 -1.39 15.61 0.29
CA GLN A 115 -1.18 14.46 -0.58
C GLN A 115 0.18 14.57 -1.24
N LEU A 116 0.84 13.44 -1.43
CA LEU A 116 2.12 13.34 -2.13
C LEU A 116 2.07 12.19 -3.11
N PHE A 117 2.30 12.51 -4.38
CA PHE A 117 2.22 11.57 -5.50
C PHE A 117 3.59 11.29 -6.07
N PHE A 118 3.89 10.02 -6.32
CA PHE A 118 5.09 9.56 -7.02
C PHE A 118 4.80 8.27 -7.76
N HIS A 119 5.76 7.83 -8.55
CA HIS A 119 5.65 6.61 -9.32
C HIS A 119 6.54 5.52 -8.74
N ASP A 120 6.08 4.28 -8.84
CA ASP A 120 6.93 3.10 -8.77
C ASP A 120 7.94 3.04 -9.95
N PRO A 121 8.79 2.01 -10.04
CA PRO A 121 9.75 1.87 -11.13
C PRO A 121 9.10 1.86 -12.52
N ASP A 122 7.90 1.28 -12.63
CA ASP A 122 7.19 1.07 -13.88
C ASP A 122 6.17 2.16 -14.24
N GLY A 123 5.97 3.14 -13.36
CA GLY A 123 5.10 4.28 -13.58
C GLY A 123 3.70 4.15 -12.99
N PHE A 124 3.46 3.13 -12.16
CA PHE A 124 2.23 3.05 -11.37
C PHE A 124 2.22 4.16 -10.32
N MET A 125 1.11 4.87 -10.19
CA MET A 125 0.99 6.00 -9.29
C MET A 125 0.75 5.54 -7.85
N ILE A 126 1.54 6.10 -6.93
CA ILE A 126 1.40 5.92 -5.49
C ILE A 126 1.08 7.28 -4.89
N GLU A 127 0.03 7.30 -4.09
CA GLU A 127 -0.32 8.43 -3.25
C GLU A 127 0.04 8.12 -1.79
N ILE A 128 0.60 9.10 -1.11
CA ILE A 128 0.64 9.16 0.34
C ILE A 128 -0.29 10.29 0.77
N CYS A 129 -1.18 9.99 1.71
CA CYS A 129 -2.14 10.96 2.23
C CYS A 129 -2.13 10.98 3.77
N ASP A 130 -2.54 12.09 4.37
CA ASP A 130 -2.94 12.18 5.78
C ASP A 130 -4.47 12.27 5.97
N CYS A 131 -5.20 11.61 5.07
CA CYS A 131 -6.64 11.68 4.84
C CYS A 131 -7.53 11.33 6.05
N ASP A 132 -7.01 10.63 7.06
CA ASP A 132 -7.77 10.31 8.29
C ASP A 132 -8.33 11.53 9.02
N ASN A 133 -7.84 12.72 8.72
CA ASN A 133 -8.37 13.98 9.24
C ASN A 133 -9.75 14.34 8.64
N LEU A 134 -10.14 13.79 7.49
CA LEU A 134 -11.40 14.11 6.82
C LEU A 134 -12.54 13.17 7.27
N PRO A 135 -13.73 13.71 7.57
CA PRO A 135 -14.89 12.87 7.87
C PRO A 135 -15.38 12.15 6.61
N VAL A 136 -15.63 10.83 6.71
CA VAL A 136 -16.24 10.07 5.62
C VAL A 136 -17.77 10.23 5.72
N ILE A 137 -18.35 11.06 4.85
CA ILE A 137 -19.79 11.31 4.82
C ILE A 137 -20.40 10.61 3.60
N PRO A 138 -20.95 9.38 3.75
CA PRO A 138 -21.77 8.74 2.75
C PRO A 138 -22.86 9.67 2.19
N LEU A 139 -22.93 9.76 0.86
CA LEU A 139 -23.95 10.57 0.15
C LEU A 139 -25.39 10.16 0.49
N ALA A 140 -25.58 8.95 1.01
CA ALA A 140 -26.88 8.46 1.49
C ALA A 140 -27.27 8.94 2.90
N GLY A 141 -26.45 9.78 3.57
CA GLY A 141 -26.83 10.54 4.76
C GLY A 141 -26.40 9.99 6.12
N GLU A 142 -25.58 8.96 6.20
CA GLU A 142 -25.03 8.46 7.47
C GLU A 142 -23.52 8.69 7.51
N ILE A 143 -22.98 9.23 8.62
CA ILE A 143 -21.54 9.51 8.77
C ILE A 143 -20.82 8.19 9.14
N ALA A 144 -19.78 7.83 8.39
CA ALA A 144 -18.84 6.77 8.77
C ALA A 144 -17.56 7.43 9.32
N GLN A 145 -17.03 6.94 10.44
CA GLN A 145 -15.68 7.35 10.86
C GLN A 145 -14.63 6.73 9.91
N SER A 146 -13.57 7.49 9.59
CA SER A 146 -12.43 6.98 8.85
C SER A 146 -11.87 5.73 9.55
N CYS A 147 -11.50 4.73 8.76
CA CYS A 147 -11.26 3.34 9.17
C CYS A 147 -10.01 3.11 10.05
N SER A 148 -9.38 4.12 10.62
CA SER A 148 -8.08 3.94 11.30
C SER A 148 -8.15 3.37 12.72
N TYR A 149 -9.34 3.22 13.33
CA TYR A 149 -9.43 2.80 14.74
C TYR A 149 -10.43 1.67 15.07
N LEU A 150 -10.76 0.79 14.13
CA LEU A 150 -11.47 -0.45 14.47
C LEU A 150 -10.49 -1.64 14.59
N ASN A 151 -10.02 -1.84 15.82
CA ASN A 151 -9.41 -3.05 16.41
C ASN A 151 -7.88 -3.26 16.31
N LEU A 152 -7.10 -2.47 17.06
CA LEU A 152 -5.76 -2.88 17.51
C LEU A 152 -5.80 -3.77 18.78
N GLU A 153 -6.90 -3.78 19.53
CA GLU A 153 -7.00 -4.53 20.80
C GLU A 153 -7.15 -6.05 20.67
N ARG A 154 -7.30 -6.60 19.45
CA ARG A 154 -7.52 -8.05 19.26
C ARG A 154 -6.28 -8.87 18.91
N MET A 155 -5.10 -8.27 18.74
CA MET A 155 -3.86 -9.00 18.43
C MET A 155 -2.84 -9.09 19.57
N GLN A 156 -3.12 -8.51 20.76
CA GLN A 156 -2.26 -8.67 21.93
C GLN A 156 -2.56 -9.90 22.81
N GLN A 157 -3.57 -10.71 22.48
CA GLN A 157 -3.93 -11.91 23.26
C GLN A 157 -3.51 -13.25 22.66
N GLN A 158 -2.72 -13.30 21.57
CA GLN A 158 -2.26 -14.58 20.99
C GLN A 158 -0.75 -14.76 20.83
N MET A 159 0.07 -13.93 21.48
CA MET A 159 1.49 -14.26 21.67
C MET A 159 1.81 -14.46 23.16
N GLN A 160 1.57 -15.68 23.64
CA GLN A 160 2.37 -16.24 24.73
C GLN A 160 3.28 -17.34 24.17
N PRO A 161 4.56 -17.41 24.57
CA PRO A 161 5.55 -18.25 23.91
C PRO A 161 5.41 -19.73 24.31
N MET A 162 5.23 -20.63 23.34
CA MET A 162 5.55 -22.04 23.51
C MET A 162 7.06 -22.23 23.42
N VAL A 163 7.75 -22.03 24.54
CA VAL A 163 9.10 -22.55 24.77
C VAL A 163 9.03 -23.42 26.02
N GLN A 164 8.93 -24.75 25.83
CA GLN A 164 9.54 -25.80 26.66
C GLN A 164 8.90 -27.17 26.34
N GLN A 165 9.61 -28.01 25.59
CA GLN A 165 9.81 -29.42 25.97
C GLN A 165 10.87 -30.07 25.06
N GLU A 166 12.14 -29.89 25.41
CA GLU A 166 13.15 -30.93 25.22
C GLU A 166 13.62 -31.36 26.61
N ARG A 167 13.66 -32.69 26.81
CA ARG A 167 14.20 -33.51 27.92
C ARG A 167 13.15 -34.33 28.65
N ALA A 168 12.97 -35.58 28.20
CA ALA A 168 13.01 -36.77 29.06
C ALA A 168 13.02 -38.06 28.22
N ILE A 169 14.14 -38.78 28.36
CA ILE A 169 14.43 -40.20 28.02
C ILE A 169 14.71 -40.50 26.54
#